data_AF-A0AAN9BSN2-F1
#
_entry.id   AF-A0AAN9BSN2-F1
#
_cell.length_a   1.000
_cell.length_b   1.000
_cell.length_c   1.000
_cell.angle_alpha   90.00
_cell.angle_beta   90.00
_cell.angle_gamma   90.00
#
_symmetry.space_group_name_H-M   'P 1'
#
loop_
_entity.id
_entity.type
_entity.pdbx_description
1 polymer ?
#
loop_
_entity_poly.entity_id
_entity_poly.type
_entity_poly.pdbx_seq_one_letter_code
_entity_poly.pdbx_strand_id
1 'polypeptide(L)'
;MPRLTSAERERAIGRLEAGDTPEAVAATFQCHISTIYRLLQRFVITGSTADVERSGRPRVTTPRQDRHIFRSHVAHPFRTAAETARTVIGTHQAPISRQTASRRLRFRGLRNCRPARGPILIVRHRQARLHWAQGFLNWNNVRWQNVLFSDENRFCIDHADGRVRV
;
A
#
# COMPACT_ATOMS: atom_id res chain seq x y z
N MET A 1 -13.20 28.38 -19.27
CA MET A 1 -14.43 28.68 -18.49
C MET A 1 -14.28 28.15 -17.08
N PRO A 2 -14.76 28.88 -16.07
CA PRO A 2 -14.72 28.44 -14.68
C PRO A 2 -15.58 27.18 -14.50
N ARG A 3 -15.09 26.25 -13.69
CA ARG A 3 -15.81 25.02 -13.33
C ARG A 3 -16.68 25.30 -12.11
N LEU A 4 -17.96 24.96 -12.19
CA LEU A 4 -18.87 25.02 -11.04
C LEU A 4 -18.37 24.11 -9.91
N THR A 5 -18.32 24.65 -8.70
CA THR A 5 -18.06 23.91 -7.47
C THR A 5 -19.21 22.94 -7.15
N SER A 6 -19.02 22.01 -6.19
CA SER A 6 -20.11 21.10 -5.77
C SER A 6 -21.35 21.87 -5.31
N ALA A 7 -21.15 22.83 -4.41
CA ALA A 7 -22.23 23.62 -3.85
C ALA A 7 -22.94 24.49 -4.89
N GLU A 8 -22.24 24.99 -5.91
CA GLU A 8 -22.86 25.73 -7.02
C GLU A 8 -23.69 24.82 -7.91
N ARG A 9 -23.23 23.59 -8.16
CA ARG A 9 -24.02 22.61 -8.92
C ARG A 9 -25.31 22.22 -8.18
N GLU A 10 -25.23 22.00 -6.87
CA GLU A 10 -26.40 21.71 -6.04
C GLU A 10 -27.38 22.88 -6.04
N ARG A 11 -26.90 24.11 -5.85
CA ARG A 11 -27.73 25.32 -5.92
C ARG A 11 -28.34 25.53 -7.32
N ALA A 12 -27.60 25.24 -8.38
CA ALA A 12 -28.10 25.32 -9.75
C ALA A 12 -29.24 24.32 -9.99
N ILE A 13 -29.10 23.07 -9.54
CA ILE A 13 -30.18 22.07 -9.61
C ILE A 13 -31.40 22.51 -8.78
N GLY A 14 -31.21 22.95 -7.53
CA GLY A 14 -32.32 23.39 -6.69
C GLY A 14 -33.11 24.57 -7.28
N ARG A 15 -32.43 25.47 -8.00
CA ARG A 15 -33.08 26.56 -8.74
C ARG A 15 -33.89 26.07 -9.95
N LEU A 16 -33.36 25.12 -10.70
CA LEU A 16 -34.09 24.49 -11.80
C LEU A 16 -35.34 23.75 -11.29
N GLU A 17 -35.24 23.07 -10.15
CA GLU A 17 -36.38 22.41 -9.48
C GLU A 17 -37.43 23.42 -8.98
N ALA A 18 -37.00 24.62 -8.58
CA ALA A 18 -37.87 25.73 -8.22
C ALA A 18 -38.53 26.43 -9.44
N GLY A 19 -38.18 26.03 -10.67
CA GLY A 19 -38.77 26.55 -11.90
C GLY A 19 -37.98 27.66 -12.60
N ASP A 20 -36.76 27.98 -12.16
CA ASP A 20 -35.90 28.94 -12.87
C ASP A 20 -35.54 28.42 -14.27
N THR A 21 -35.44 29.33 -15.25
CA THR A 21 -35.01 28.97 -16.60
C THR A 21 -33.50 28.68 -16.64
N PRO A 22 -33.03 27.75 -17.50
CA PRO A 22 -31.61 27.46 -17.65
C PRO A 22 -30.74 28.70 -17.98
N GLU A 23 -31.30 29.66 -18.71
CA GLU A 23 -30.68 30.95 -19.04
C GLU A 23 -30.40 31.78 -17.77
N ALA A 24 -31.38 31.89 -16.88
CA ALA A 24 -31.26 32.66 -15.64
C ALA A 24 -30.26 32.03 -14.66
N VAL A 25 -30.27 30.69 -14.58
CA VAL A 25 -29.30 29.93 -13.79
C VAL A 25 -27.89 30.13 -14.34
N ALA A 26 -27.72 30.01 -15.66
CA ALA A 26 -26.43 30.20 -16.33
C ALA A 26 -25.86 31.61 -16.10
N ALA A 27 -26.70 32.64 -16.20
CA ALA A 27 -26.33 34.03 -15.92
C ALA A 27 -25.89 34.22 -14.46
N THR A 28 -26.61 33.64 -13.50
CA THR A 28 -26.28 33.77 -12.08
C THR A 28 -24.90 33.17 -11.75
N PHE A 29 -24.60 32.00 -12.29
CA PHE A 29 -23.32 31.32 -12.05
C PHE A 29 -22.22 31.70 -13.06
N GLN A 30 -22.47 32.70 -13.91
CA GLN A 30 -21.53 33.20 -14.93
C GLN A 30 -20.90 32.08 -15.76
N CYS A 31 -21.72 31.09 -16.13
CA CYS A 31 -21.29 29.93 -16.92
C CYS A 31 -22.08 29.85 -18.22
N HIS A 32 -21.55 29.13 -19.20
CA HIS A 32 -22.28 28.92 -20.45
C HIS A 32 -23.51 28.05 -20.21
N ILE A 33 -24.63 28.36 -20.88
CA ILE A 33 -25.92 27.66 -20.75
C ILE A 33 -25.81 26.13 -20.98
N SER A 34 -24.94 25.70 -21.90
CA SER A 34 -24.67 24.27 -22.13
C SER A 34 -24.13 23.53 -20.90
N THR A 35 -23.48 24.24 -19.97
CA THR A 35 -23.03 23.67 -18.69
C THR A 35 -24.23 23.32 -17.81
N ILE A 36 -25.25 24.17 -17.76
CA ILE A 36 -26.49 23.93 -17.03
C ILE A 36 -27.28 22.78 -17.65
N TYR A 37 -27.42 22.76 -18.98
CA TYR A 37 -28.07 21.63 -19.67
C TYR A 37 -27.37 20.29 -19.40
N ARG A 38 -26.04 20.24 -19.49
CA ARG A 38 -25.26 19.02 -19.17
C ARG A 38 -25.40 18.61 -17.70
N LEU A 39 -25.41 19.59 -16.78
CA LEU A 39 -25.62 19.34 -15.37
C LEU A 39 -27.00 18.74 -15.10
N LEU A 40 -28.05 19.34 -15.66
CA LEU A 40 -29.43 18.88 -15.53
C LEU A 40 -29.62 17.49 -16.13
N GLN A 41 -29.17 17.25 -17.36
CA GLN A 41 -29.23 15.93 -17.99
C GLN A 41 -28.55 14.87 -17.15
N ARG A 42 -27.35 15.15 -16.63
CA ARG A 42 -26.64 14.22 -15.75
C ARG A 42 -27.43 13.97 -14.47
N PHE A 43 -27.96 15.02 -13.85
CA PHE A 43 -28.73 14.91 -12.61
C PHE A 43 -30.02 14.09 -12.79
N VAL A 44 -30.74 14.27 -13.90
CA VAL A 44 -31.93 13.46 -14.22
C VAL A 44 -31.58 11.97 -14.34
N ILE A 45 -30.41 11.64 -14.89
CA ILE A 45 -29.97 10.25 -15.08
C ILE A 45 -29.42 9.64 -13.78
N THR A 46 -28.58 10.38 -13.03
CA THR A 46 -27.82 9.82 -11.90
C THR A 46 -28.33 10.25 -10.53
N GLY A 47 -29.23 11.23 -10.44
CA GLY A 47 -29.67 11.84 -9.19
C GLY A 47 -28.56 12.56 -8.42
N SER A 48 -27.41 12.84 -9.06
CA SER A 48 -26.21 13.32 -8.35
C SER A 48 -25.47 14.44 -9.09
N THR A 49 -25.14 15.48 -8.32
CA THR A 49 -24.24 16.58 -8.72
C THR A 49 -22.78 16.27 -8.45
N ALA A 50 -22.46 15.15 -7.81
CA ALA A 50 -21.09 14.74 -7.52
C ALA A 50 -20.28 14.47 -8.80
N ASP A 51 -18.96 14.58 -8.69
CA ASP A 51 -18.08 14.13 -9.77
C ASP A 51 -17.94 12.62 -9.75
N VAL A 52 -18.10 12.01 -10.92
CA VAL A 52 -17.82 10.58 -11.09
C VAL A 52 -16.31 10.36 -11.13
N GLU A 53 -15.85 9.30 -10.50
CA GLU A 53 -14.46 8.87 -10.62
C GLU A 53 -14.10 8.66 -12.10
N ARG A 54 -13.05 9.35 -12.53
CA ARG A 54 -12.52 9.16 -13.88
C ARG A 54 -11.73 7.85 -13.92
N SER A 55 -11.81 7.13 -15.03
CA SER A 55 -11.07 5.88 -15.26
C SER A 55 -9.54 6.02 -15.06
N GLY A 56 -9.01 7.22 -15.27
CA GLY A 56 -7.59 7.50 -15.14
C GLY A 56 -6.75 6.81 -16.21
N ARG A 57 -5.42 6.84 -16.05
CA ARG A 57 -4.51 6.19 -16.99
C ARG A 57 -4.54 4.66 -16.78
N PRO A 58 -4.70 3.87 -17.85
CA PRO A 58 -4.58 2.42 -17.76
C PRO A 58 -3.25 1.98 -17.16
N ARG A 59 -3.28 0.85 -16.43
CA ARG A 59 -2.08 0.30 -15.80
C ARG A 59 -1.15 -0.31 -16.85
N VAL A 60 0.16 -0.21 -16.60
CA VAL A 60 1.20 -0.86 -17.42
C VAL A 60 1.27 -2.37 -17.14
N THR A 61 0.70 -2.84 -16.04
CA THR A 61 0.65 -4.27 -15.69
C THR A 61 -0.77 -4.80 -15.65
N THR A 62 -0.93 -6.07 -16.00
CA THR A 62 -2.20 -6.79 -15.89
C THR A 62 -2.37 -7.42 -14.49
N PRO A 63 -3.60 -7.73 -14.07
CA PRO A 63 -3.83 -8.43 -12.79
C PRO A 63 -3.09 -9.78 -12.70
N ARG A 64 -2.90 -10.48 -13.82
CA ARG A 64 -2.16 -11.75 -13.87
C ARG A 64 -0.66 -11.52 -13.62
N GLN A 65 -0.09 -10.49 -14.22
CA GLN A 65 1.31 -10.08 -13.98
C GLN A 65 1.52 -9.65 -12.52
N ASP A 66 0.61 -8.86 -11.96
CA ASP A 66 0.67 -8.42 -10.56
C ASP A 66 0.69 -9.63 -9.60
N ARG A 67 -0.13 -10.65 -9.86
CA ARG A 67 -0.11 -11.92 -9.10
C ARG A 67 1.20 -12.67 -9.24
N HIS A 68 1.76 -12.74 -10.46
CA HIS A 68 3.04 -13.41 -10.69
C HIS A 68 4.19 -12.71 -9.98
N ILE A 69 4.28 -11.38 -10.09
CA ILE A 69 5.27 -10.55 -9.38
C ILE A 69 5.21 -10.84 -7.89
N PHE A 70 4.02 -10.80 -7.30
CA PHE A 70 3.86 -11.07 -5.87
C PHE A 70 4.32 -12.47 -5.47
N ARG A 71 3.84 -13.51 -6.16
CA ARG A 71 4.20 -14.91 -5.85
C ARG A 71 5.70 -15.15 -5.97
N SER A 72 6.35 -14.55 -6.96
CA SER A 72 7.78 -14.66 -7.12
C SER A 72 8.56 -14.08 -5.94
N HIS A 73 8.13 -12.95 -5.36
CA HIS A 73 8.79 -12.34 -4.22
C HIS A 73 8.52 -13.08 -2.91
N VAL A 74 7.37 -13.77 -2.80
CA VAL A 74 7.09 -14.67 -1.68
C VAL A 74 7.98 -15.92 -1.75
N ALA A 75 8.14 -16.52 -2.93
CA ALA A 75 8.99 -17.69 -3.13
C ALA A 75 10.49 -17.36 -2.98
N HIS A 76 10.89 -16.14 -3.38
CA HIS A 76 12.28 -15.69 -3.35
C HIS A 76 12.40 -14.32 -2.67
N PRO A 77 12.44 -14.28 -1.31
CA PRO A 77 12.40 -13.02 -0.54
C PRO A 77 13.54 -12.04 -0.82
N PHE A 78 14.67 -12.53 -1.35
CA PHE A 78 15.84 -11.70 -1.68
C PHE A 78 15.85 -11.18 -3.12
N ARG A 79 14.85 -11.57 -3.94
CA ARG A 79 14.73 -11.08 -5.32
C ARG A 79 14.56 -9.57 -5.32
N THR A 80 15.29 -8.87 -6.19
CA THR A 80 15.18 -7.41 -6.24
C THR A 80 14.03 -6.94 -7.14
N ALA A 81 13.45 -5.79 -6.80
CA ALA A 81 12.46 -5.15 -7.68
C ALA A 81 13.06 -4.77 -9.06
N ALA A 82 14.38 -4.56 -9.13
CA ALA A 82 15.09 -4.28 -10.38
C ALA A 82 15.21 -5.52 -11.28
N GLU A 83 15.48 -6.71 -10.73
CA GLU A 83 15.41 -7.97 -11.48
C GLU A 83 14.01 -8.23 -12.03
N THR A 84 12.98 -7.96 -11.21
CA THR A 84 11.58 -8.11 -11.66
C THR A 84 11.25 -7.13 -12.78
N ALA A 85 11.72 -5.90 -12.69
CA ALA A 85 11.52 -4.89 -13.71
C ALA A 85 12.14 -5.27 -15.06
N ARG A 86 13.34 -5.88 -15.06
CA ARG A 86 14.01 -6.35 -16.27
C ARG A 86 13.32 -7.54 -16.94
N THR A 87 12.62 -8.38 -16.16
CA THR A 87 12.03 -9.63 -16.65
C THR A 87 10.55 -9.52 -17.01
N VAL A 88 9.82 -8.57 -16.41
CA VAL A 88 8.39 -8.40 -16.66
C VAL A 88 8.15 -7.37 -17.75
N ILE A 89 7.63 -7.83 -18.88
CA ILE A 89 7.17 -6.98 -19.99
C ILE A 89 5.75 -6.48 -19.69
N GLY A 90 5.57 -5.17 -19.70
CA GLY A 90 4.28 -4.51 -19.49
C GLY A 90 3.36 -4.56 -20.71
N THR A 91 2.21 -3.90 -20.60
CA THR A 91 1.17 -3.84 -21.65
C THR A 91 1.65 -3.16 -22.93
N HIS A 92 2.65 -2.28 -22.85
CA HIS A 92 3.24 -1.59 -24.01
C HIS A 92 4.41 -2.35 -24.65
N GLN A 93 4.53 -3.66 -24.43
CA GLN A 93 5.64 -4.49 -24.92
C GLN A 93 7.04 -4.01 -24.48
N ALA A 94 7.11 -3.19 -23.44
CA ALA A 94 8.35 -2.69 -22.85
C ALA A 94 8.51 -3.20 -21.42
N PRO A 95 9.75 -3.40 -20.93
CA PRO A 95 10.00 -3.72 -19.53
C PRO A 95 9.38 -2.68 -18.59
N ILE A 96 8.79 -3.15 -17.49
CA ILE A 96 8.25 -2.24 -16.48
C ILE A 96 9.38 -1.56 -15.71
N SER A 97 9.13 -0.37 -15.16
CA SER A 97 10.11 0.28 -14.30
C SER A 97 10.22 -0.42 -12.93
N ARG A 98 11.39 -0.31 -12.29
CA ARG A 98 11.62 -0.74 -10.89
C ARG A 98 10.56 -0.18 -9.94
N GLN A 99 10.14 1.07 -10.15
CA GLN A 99 9.16 1.73 -9.31
C GLN A 99 7.77 1.11 -9.50
N THR A 100 7.39 0.71 -10.71
CA THR A 100 6.15 -0.03 -10.97
C THR A 100 6.16 -1.35 -10.22
N ALA A 101 7.21 -2.16 -10.34
CA ALA A 101 7.35 -3.42 -9.59
C ALA A 101 7.22 -3.19 -8.07
N SER A 102 7.90 -2.16 -7.54
CA SER A 102 7.83 -1.81 -6.11
C SER A 102 6.41 -1.40 -5.67
N ARG A 103 5.70 -0.61 -6.50
CA ARG A 103 4.29 -0.24 -6.22
C ARG A 103 3.38 -1.47 -6.19
N ARG A 104 3.59 -2.44 -7.10
CA ARG A 104 2.79 -3.68 -7.14
C ARG A 104 3.00 -4.53 -5.89
N LEU A 105 4.24 -4.63 -5.42
CA LEU A 105 4.57 -5.35 -4.19
C LEU A 105 3.95 -4.68 -2.96
N ARG A 106 4.11 -3.36 -2.82
CA ARG A 106 3.54 -2.60 -1.70
C ARG A 106 2.02 -2.62 -1.67
N PHE A 107 1.36 -2.60 -2.83
CA PHE A 107 -0.09 -2.73 -2.93
C PHE A 107 -0.60 -4.03 -2.28
N ARG A 108 0.22 -5.08 -2.27
CA ARG A 108 -0.08 -6.36 -1.60
C ARG A 108 0.61 -6.52 -0.24
N GLY A 109 1.10 -5.44 0.35
CA GLY A 109 1.70 -5.44 1.68
C GLY A 109 3.16 -5.88 1.76
N LEU A 110 3.81 -6.24 0.64
CA LEU A 110 5.24 -6.56 0.65
C LEU A 110 6.07 -5.28 0.74
N ARG A 111 6.84 -5.16 1.82
CA ARG A 111 7.79 -4.09 2.09
C ARG A 111 9.19 -4.65 2.14
N ASN A 112 10.17 -3.79 1.89
CA ASN A 112 11.56 -4.13 2.11
C ASN A 112 11.83 -4.22 3.63
N CYS A 113 12.36 -5.35 4.07
CA CYS A 113 12.77 -5.57 5.45
C CYS A 113 14.22 -6.01 5.47
N ARG A 114 14.92 -5.73 6.57
CA ARG A 114 16.22 -6.35 6.82
C ARG A 114 15.98 -7.79 7.28
N PRO A 115 16.68 -8.80 6.74
CA PRO A 115 16.58 -10.15 7.24
C PRO A 115 17.05 -10.19 8.70
N ALA A 116 16.36 -10.96 9.54
CA ALA A 116 16.79 -11.19 10.92
C ALA A 116 18.18 -11.85 10.91
N ARG A 117 19.09 -11.34 11.74
CA ARG A 117 20.43 -11.92 11.95
C ARG A 117 20.41 -12.75 13.22
N GLY A 118 21.08 -13.89 13.21
CA GLY A 118 21.16 -14.77 14.36
C GLY A 118 22.01 -16.01 14.08
N PRO A 119 22.33 -16.79 15.13
CA PRO A 119 23.06 -18.03 14.97
C PRO A 119 22.26 -19.03 14.16
N ILE A 120 22.94 -19.77 13.28
CA ILE A 120 22.30 -20.84 12.50
C ILE A 120 21.97 -22.00 13.44
N LEU A 121 20.68 -22.25 13.64
CA LEU A 121 20.21 -23.36 14.46
C LEU A 121 20.02 -24.61 13.60
N ILE A 122 20.90 -25.59 13.80
CA ILE A 122 20.72 -26.95 13.30
C ILE A 122 19.62 -27.70 14.07
N VAL A 123 19.14 -28.81 13.53
CA VAL A 123 17.97 -29.55 14.03
C VAL A 123 18.09 -29.87 15.53
N ARG A 124 19.23 -30.39 15.97
CA ARG A 124 19.47 -30.71 17.40
C ARG A 124 19.32 -29.50 18.32
N HIS A 125 19.81 -28.32 17.89
CA HIS A 125 19.71 -27.09 18.70
C HIS A 125 18.25 -26.64 18.82
N ARG A 126 17.46 -26.78 17.75
CA ARG A 126 16.04 -26.41 17.76
C ARG A 126 15.25 -27.31 18.72
N GLN A 127 15.50 -28.62 18.66
CA GLN A 127 14.85 -29.59 19.54
C GLN A 127 15.21 -29.34 21.01
N ALA A 128 16.49 -29.19 21.33
CA ALA A 128 16.94 -28.92 22.70
C ALA A 128 16.35 -27.62 23.26
N ARG A 129 16.35 -26.53 22.47
CA ARG A 129 15.76 -25.25 22.86
C ARG A 129 14.25 -25.35 23.07
N LEU A 130 13.53 -26.05 22.18
CA LEU A 130 12.09 -26.25 22.31
C LEU A 130 11.75 -27.07 23.55
N HIS A 131 12.46 -28.18 23.77
CA HIS A 131 12.26 -29.03 24.94
C HIS A 131 12.51 -28.26 26.25
N TRP A 132 13.60 -27.48 26.29
CA TRP A 132 13.88 -26.60 27.41
C TRP A 132 12.72 -25.62 27.64
N ALA A 133 12.31 -24.86 26.61
CA ALA A 133 11.22 -23.89 26.73
C ALA A 133 9.88 -24.52 27.17
N GLN A 134 9.56 -25.73 26.68
CA GLN A 134 8.37 -26.47 27.08
C GLN A 134 8.40 -26.84 28.57
N GLY A 135 9.56 -27.20 29.11
CA GLY A 135 9.72 -27.53 30.54
C GLY A 135 9.40 -26.36 31.48
N PHE A 136 9.55 -25.12 31.00
CA PHE A 136 9.29 -23.90 31.76
C PHE A 136 7.99 -23.17 31.36
N LEU A 137 7.17 -23.73 30.46
CA LEU A 137 5.97 -23.06 29.94
C LEU A 137 4.95 -22.70 31.03
N ASN A 138 4.81 -23.58 32.04
CA ASN A 138 3.86 -23.43 33.14
C ASN A 138 4.46 -22.71 34.37
N TRP A 139 5.67 -22.15 34.25
CA TRP A 139 6.28 -21.43 35.36
C TRP A 139 5.60 -20.09 35.57
N ASN A 140 5.27 -19.81 36.84
CA ASN A 140 4.74 -18.53 37.26
C ASN A 140 5.86 -17.56 37.68
N ASN A 141 5.53 -16.29 37.85
CA ASN A 141 6.51 -15.25 38.18
C ASN A 141 7.28 -15.53 39.48
N VAL A 142 6.65 -16.16 40.48
CA VAL A 142 7.30 -16.51 41.75
C VAL A 142 8.45 -17.49 41.54
N ARG A 143 8.29 -18.48 40.64
CA ARG A 143 9.37 -19.40 40.31
C ARG A 143 10.51 -18.71 39.55
N TRP A 144 10.19 -17.82 38.62
CA TRP A 144 11.20 -17.05 37.88
C TRP A 144 12.01 -16.09 38.76
N GLN A 145 11.39 -15.52 39.81
CA GLN A 145 12.08 -14.65 40.77
C GLN A 145 13.22 -15.36 41.51
N ASN A 146 13.18 -16.68 41.61
CA ASN A 146 14.20 -17.48 42.27
C ASN A 146 15.33 -17.94 41.31
N VAL A 147 15.31 -17.50 40.05
CA VAL A 147 16.34 -17.85 39.05
C VAL A 147 17.27 -16.67 38.83
N LEU A 148 18.57 -16.91 39.06
CA LEU A 148 19.63 -15.98 38.70
C LEU A 148 20.20 -16.36 37.32
N PHE A 149 20.18 -15.42 36.38
CA PHE A 149 20.82 -15.58 35.07
C PHE A 149 22.20 -14.90 35.08
N SER A 150 23.22 -15.61 34.61
CA SER A 150 24.56 -15.07 34.39
C SER A 150 25.03 -15.38 32.97
N ASP A 151 25.75 -14.45 32.36
CA ASP A 151 26.40 -14.63 31.05
C ASP A 151 27.71 -13.83 31.03
N GLU A 152 28.63 -14.21 30.15
CA GLU A 152 29.91 -13.52 29.97
C GLU A 152 29.86 -12.64 28.72
N ASN A 153 30.26 -11.38 28.86
CA ASN A 153 30.41 -10.48 27.72
C ASN A 153 31.85 -9.99 27.58
N ARG A 154 32.27 -9.81 26.32
CA ARG A 154 33.60 -9.33 25.98
C ARG A 154 33.58 -7.82 25.81
N PHE A 155 34.44 -7.13 26.53
CA PHE A 155 34.67 -5.68 26.38
C PHE A 155 36.07 -5.46 25.82
N CYS A 156 36.17 -4.71 24.72
CA CYS A 156 37.45 -4.36 24.10
C CYS A 156 37.76 -2.89 24.38
N ILE A 157 38.97 -2.61 24.89
CA ILE A 157 39.39 -1.28 25.33
C ILE A 157 39.99 -0.49 24.16
N ASP A 158 40.83 -1.12 23.34
CA ASP A 158 41.66 -0.42 22.36
C ASP A 158 41.20 -0.54 20.90
N HIS A 159 40.30 -1.49 20.58
CA HIS A 159 39.85 -1.74 19.21
C HIS A 159 38.41 -2.23 19.14
N ALA A 160 37.72 -1.89 18.04
CA ALA A 160 36.41 -2.45 17.73
C ALA A 160 36.53 -3.96 17.48
N ASP A 161 35.72 -4.74 18.18
CA ASP A 161 35.83 -6.21 18.23
C ASP A 161 35.25 -6.94 17.00
N GLY A 162 34.89 -6.18 15.97
CA GLY A 162 34.31 -6.67 14.72
C GLY A 162 32.90 -7.23 14.85
N ARG A 163 32.28 -7.22 16.04
CA ARG A 163 30.90 -7.70 16.20
C ARG A 163 29.94 -6.73 15.54
N VAL A 164 29.10 -7.28 14.66
CA VAL A 164 27.99 -6.53 14.12
C VAL A 164 26.83 -6.63 15.11
N ARG A 165 26.40 -5.49 15.65
CA ARG A 165 25.19 -5.41 16.49
C ARG A 165 24.02 -6.01 15.70
N VAL A 166 23.40 -7.04 16.26
CA VAL A 166 22.21 -7.70 15.72
C VAL A 166 20.99 -6.84 16.01
#